data_AF-A0A0B6ZMU3-F1
#
_entry.id   AF-A0A0B6ZMU3-F1
#
_cell.length_a   1.000
_cell.length_b   1.000
_cell.length_c   1.000
_cell.angle_alpha   90.00
_cell.angle_beta   90.00
_cell.angle_gamma   90.00
#
_symmetry.space_group_name_H-M   'P 1'
#
loop_
_entity.id
_entity.type
_entity.pdbx_description
1 polymer ?
#
loop_
_entity_poly.entity_id
_entity_poly.type
_entity_poly.pdbx_seq_one_letter_code
_entity_poly.pdbx_strand_id
1 'polypeptide(L)'
;GVEYPEFQVDDSFVRGISGCMIMKVDKDPSKPGYIRVSTITEMDIKGKIPRYLLDSTIPGVLANSFNTWRKFLEKGGHLKS
;
A
#
# COMPACT_ATOMS: atom_id res chain seq x y z
N GLY A 1 1.81 14.86 8.64
CA GLY A 1 0.45 14.38 8.41
C GLY A 1 -0.48 15.56 8.40
N VAL A 2 -1.53 15.53 7.58
CA VAL A 2 -2.54 16.58 7.55
C VAL A 2 -3.65 16.19 8.53
N GLU A 3 -4.03 17.09 9.43
CA GLU A 3 -5.16 16.90 10.33
C GLU A 3 -6.43 17.43 9.66
N TYR A 4 -7.40 16.53 9.44
CA TYR A 4 -8.72 16.89 8.94
C TYR A 4 -9.71 16.87 10.12
N PRO A 5 -10.29 18.01 10.52
CA PRO A 5 -11.14 18.10 11.71
C PRO A 5 -12.37 17.17 11.70
N GLU A 6 -12.86 16.86 10.50
CA GLU A 6 -14.01 15.97 10.28
C GLU A 6 -13.69 14.50 10.53
N PHE A 7 -12.40 14.13 10.50
CA PHE A 7 -11.95 12.78 10.83
C PHE A 7 -11.52 12.74 12.30
N GLN A 8 -12.46 12.41 13.19
CA GLN A 8 -12.14 12.11 14.57
C GLN A 8 -11.54 10.70 14.67
N VAL A 9 -10.50 10.54 15.49
CA VAL A 9 -9.94 9.23 15.81
C VAL A 9 -10.84 8.59 16.85
N ASP A 10 -11.38 7.42 16.54
CA ASP A 10 -11.99 6.54 17.53
C ASP A 10 -10.88 5.92 18.39
N ASP A 11 -11.05 5.89 19.71
CA ASP A 11 -10.13 5.29 20.68
C ASP A 11 -9.87 3.79 20.41
N SER A 12 -10.73 3.15 19.62
CA SER A 12 -10.57 1.77 19.17
C SER A 12 -9.40 1.55 18.19
N PHE A 13 -8.86 2.63 17.59
CA PHE A 13 -7.81 2.53 16.56
C PHE A 13 -6.65 3.48 16.82
N VAL A 14 -5.44 2.98 16.61
CA VAL A 14 -4.25 3.84 16.56
C VAL A 14 -4.16 4.50 15.19
N ARG A 15 -4.18 5.84 15.14
CA ARG A 15 -3.98 6.59 13.89
C ARG A 15 -2.53 6.43 13.41
N GLY A 16 -2.35 5.62 12.38
CA GLY A 16 -1.11 5.57 11.61
C GLY A 16 -0.88 6.88 10.83
N ILE A 17 0.38 7.21 10.60
CA ILE A 17 0.79 8.37 9.81
C ILE A 17 1.55 7.87 8.59
N SER A 18 1.01 8.13 7.40
CA SER A 18 1.76 7.96 6.17
C SER A 18 2.69 9.17 5.99
N GLY A 19 3.98 8.89 5.79
CA GLY A 19 4.97 9.85 5.31
C GLY A 19 4.86 9.99 3.79
N CYS A 20 5.98 9.94 3.08
CA CYS A 20 5.96 9.94 1.63
C CYS A 20 5.29 8.66 1.08
N MET A 21 4.27 8.81 0.25
CA MET A 21 3.67 7.70 -0.50
C MET A 21 3.67 8.07 -1.99
N ILE A 22 4.33 7.24 -2.79
CA ILE A 22 4.41 7.40 -4.24
C ILE A 22 4.01 6.07 -4.88
N MET A 23 3.17 6.15 -5.90
CA MET A 23 2.92 5.06 -6.83
C MET A 23 3.33 5.52 -8.22
N LYS A 24 4.19 4.74 -8.86
CA LYS A 24 4.63 4.97 -10.22
C LYS A 24 4.17 3.82 -11.10
N VAL A 25 3.60 4.16 -12.26
CA VAL A 25 3.18 3.20 -13.28
C VAL A 25 3.97 3.50 -14.55
N ASP A 26 4.81 2.56 -14.96
CA ASP A 26 5.62 2.66 -16.16
C ASP A 26 5.32 1.50 -17.11
N LYS A 27 5.62 1.66 -18.40
CA LYS A 27 5.76 0.50 -19.30
C LYS A 27 7.00 -0.29 -18.91
N ASP A 28 6.93 -1.62 -18.96
CA ASP A 28 8.11 -2.46 -18.78
C ASP A 28 8.79 -2.69 -20.15
N PRO A 29 9.94 -2.05 -20.45
CA PRO A 29 10.61 -2.23 -21.73
C PRO A 29 11.11 -3.66 -21.94
N SER A 30 11.30 -4.44 -20.86
CA SER A 30 11.70 -5.84 -20.95
C SER A 30 10.55 -6.79 -21.26
N LYS A 31 9.29 -6.33 -21.08
CA LYS A 31 8.08 -7.13 -21.27
C LYS A 31 6.99 -6.31 -21.98
N PRO A 32 7.05 -6.20 -23.32
CA PRO A 32 6.02 -5.51 -24.09
C PRO A 32 4.62 -6.02 -23.76
N GLY A 33 3.68 -5.10 -23.55
CA GLY A 33 2.31 -5.42 -23.13
C GLY A 33 2.10 -5.50 -21.61
N TYR A 34 3.17 -5.45 -20.82
CA TYR A 34 3.10 -5.36 -19.36
C TYR A 34 3.42 -3.95 -18.86
N ILE A 35 2.80 -3.61 -17.74
CA ILE A 35 3.13 -2.41 -16.96
C ILE A 35 3.91 -2.83 -15.72
N ARG A 36 4.87 -2.00 -15.32
CA ARG A 36 5.53 -2.09 -14.03
C ARG A 36 4.90 -1.07 -13.10
N VAL A 37 4.41 -1.56 -11.97
CA VAL A 37 3.96 -0.72 -10.87
C VAL A 37 5.00 -0.77 -9.76
N SER A 38 5.50 0.39 -9.35
CA SER A 38 6.41 0.54 -8.22
C SER A 38 5.76 1.44 -7.18
N THR A 39 5.89 1.09 -5.90
CA THR A 39 5.46 1.96 -4.81
C THR A 39 6.61 2.21 -3.84
N ILE A 40 6.71 3.45 -3.39
CA ILE A 40 7.51 3.85 -2.23
C ILE A 40 6.52 4.24 -1.17
N THR A 41 6.62 3.64 0.00
CA THR A 41 5.75 3.95 1.13
C THR A 41 6.59 4.16 2.37
N GLU A 42 6.36 5.27 3.02
CA GLU A 42 6.85 5.57 4.35
C GLU A 42 5.65 5.60 5.29
N MET A 43 5.72 4.83 6.36
CA MET A 43 4.63 4.73 7.33
C MET A 43 5.17 4.64 8.74
N ASP A 44 4.54 5.41 9.61
CA ASP A 44 4.64 5.30 11.05
C ASP A 44 3.31 4.75 11.58
N ILE A 45 3.29 3.46 11.90
CA ILE A 45 2.11 2.76 12.42
C ILE A 45 1.79 3.18 13.86
N LYS A 46 2.67 3.96 14.51
CA LYS A 46 2.56 4.39 15.91
C LYS A 46 2.40 3.18 16.85
N GLY A 47 1.81 3.42 18.02
CA GLY A 47 1.55 2.40 19.01
C GLY A 47 2.81 1.90 19.73
N LYS A 48 2.69 0.74 20.37
CA LYS A 48 3.73 0.10 21.19
C LYS A 48 4.26 -1.20 20.56
N ILE A 49 4.10 -1.35 19.25
CA ILE A 49 4.53 -2.55 18.53
C ILE A 49 6.04 -2.48 18.28
N PRO A 50 6.81 -3.51 18.65
CA PRO A 50 8.23 -3.58 18.34
C PRO A 50 8.51 -3.45 16.85
N ARG A 51 9.51 -2.62 16.49
CA ARG A 51 9.83 -2.30 15.10
C ARG A 51 10.11 -3.55 14.24
N TYR A 52 10.78 -4.55 14.79
CA TYR A 52 11.11 -5.77 14.06
C TYR A 52 9.87 -6.55 13.59
N LEU A 53 8.75 -6.50 14.34
CA LEU A 53 7.48 -7.11 13.92
C LEU A 53 6.84 -6.32 12.78
N LEU A 54 6.98 -4.99 12.80
CA LEU A 54 6.51 -4.15 11.70
C LEU A 54 7.33 -4.43 10.43
N ASP A 55 8.66 -4.50 10.55
CA ASP A 55 9.56 -4.77 9.42
C ASP A 55 9.32 -6.15 8.80
N SER A 56 8.92 -7.16 9.59
CA SER A 56 8.56 -8.48 9.06
C SER A 56 7.15 -8.52 8.45
N THR A 57 6.23 -7.65 8.88
CA THR A 57 4.81 -7.72 8.51
C THR A 57 4.45 -6.81 7.34
N ILE A 58 4.97 -5.58 7.33
CA ILE A 58 4.64 -4.56 6.33
C ILE A 58 4.88 -5.05 4.89
N PRO A 59 6.01 -5.72 4.56
CA PRO A 59 6.21 -6.23 3.20
C PRO A 59 5.11 -7.20 2.74
N GLY A 60 4.66 -8.08 3.63
CA GLY A 60 3.58 -9.03 3.34
C GLY A 60 2.23 -8.34 3.10
N VAL A 61 1.90 -7.33 3.91
CA VAL A 61 0.68 -6.53 3.75
C VAL A 61 0.68 -5.80 2.41
N LEU A 62 1.81 -5.19 2.03
CA LEU A 62 1.95 -4.49 0.75
C LEU A 62 1.89 -5.46 -0.45
N ALA A 63 2.54 -6.63 -0.37
CA ALA A 63 2.42 -7.63 -1.42
C ALA A 63 0.96 -8.11 -1.58
N ASN A 64 0.25 -8.30 -0.46
CA ASN A 64 -1.14 -8.72 -0.48
C ASN A 64 -2.09 -7.64 -1.03
N SER A 65 -1.80 -6.35 -0.81
CA SER A 65 -2.60 -5.27 -1.40
C SER A 65 -2.50 -5.26 -2.92
N PHE A 66 -1.30 -5.47 -3.48
CA PHE A 66 -1.12 -5.64 -4.93
C PHE A 66 -1.82 -6.89 -5.46
N ASN A 67 -1.78 -8.02 -4.74
CA ASN A 67 -2.51 -9.22 -5.15
C ASN A 67 -4.02 -9.01 -5.13
N THR A 68 -4.53 -8.29 -4.13
CA THR A 68 -5.95 -7.92 -4.04
C THR A 68 -6.35 -7.02 -5.21
N TRP A 69 -5.54 -6.02 -5.52
CA TRP A 69 -5.80 -5.12 -6.64
C TRP A 69 -5.73 -5.86 -7.98
N ARG A 70 -4.75 -6.75 -8.17
CA ARG A 70 -4.65 -7.62 -9.35
C ARG A 70 -5.92 -8.44 -9.55
N LYS A 71 -6.39 -9.13 -8.51
CA LYS A 71 -7.63 -9.93 -8.55
C LYS A 71 -8.84 -9.08 -8.90
N PHE A 72 -8.92 -7.85 -8.38
CA PHE A 72 -9.99 -6.91 -8.74
C PHE A 72 -9.97 -6.57 -10.23
N LEU A 73 -8.80 -6.30 -10.80
CA LEU A 73 -8.64 -5.99 -12.23
C LEU A 73 -8.96 -7.21 -13.12
N GLU A 74 -8.54 -8.41 -12.71
CA GLU A 74 -8.86 -9.67 -13.40
C GLU A 74 -10.38 -9.91 -13.41
N LYS A 75 -11.04 -9.74 -12.26
CA LYS A 75 -12.50 -9.89 -12.14
C LYS A 75 -13.26 -8.89 -13.03
N GLY A 76 -12.73 -7.67 -13.20
CA GLY A 76 -13.31 -6.65 -14.07
C GLY A 76 -12.99 -6.82 -15.56
N GLY A 77 -12.20 -7.83 -15.95
CA GLY A 77 -11.74 -8.02 -17.33
C GLY A 77 -10.72 -6.98 -17.80
N HIS A 78 -10.15 -6.20 -16.87
CA HIS A 78 -9.15 -5.16 -17.15
C HIS A 78 -7.72 -5.72 -17.16
N LEU A 79 -7.53 -6.92 -16.64
CA LEU A 79 -6.27 -7.65 -16.70
C LEU A 79 -6.52 -9.07 -17.24
N LYS A 80 -5.69 -9.51 -18.18
CA LYS A 80 -5.71 -10.89 -18.68
C LYS A 80 -4.94 -11.77 -17.69
N SER A 81 -5.57 -12.86 -17.26
CA SER A 81 -5.00 -13.87 -16.37
C SER A 81 -3.83 -14.61 -17.01
#